data_AF-A0A078BII3-F1
#
_entry.id   AF-A0A078BII3-F1
#
_cell.length_a   1.000
_cell.length_b   1.000
_cell.length_c   1.000
_cell.angle_alpha   90.00
_cell.angle_beta   90.00
_cell.angle_gamma   90.00
#
_symmetry.space_group_name_H-M   'P 1'
#
loop_
_entity.id
_entity.type
_entity.pdbx_description
1 polymer ?
#
loop_
_entity_poly.entity_id
_entity_poly.type
_entity_poly.pdbx_seq_one_letter_code
_entity_poly.pdbx_strand_id
1 'polypeptide(L)'
;MAWHPQHFRNPISVAKAKKAISDYKKAVGQPEGLAELTVFYCEEVFDFLAGCGMDDDGFYDALVRMFEQALKYVLALPKAQQKAFLARLDRVRQLGQDVGWGVGDDFDHIWSEAGLEGDE
;
A
#
# COMPACT_ATOMS: atom_id res chain seq x y z
N MET A 1 -0.68 34.57 -8.68
CA MET A 1 -1.29 33.26 -8.93
C MET A 1 -1.81 32.75 -7.59
N ALA A 2 -3.13 32.65 -7.44
CA ALA A 2 -3.75 32.19 -6.20
C ALA A 2 -3.63 30.66 -6.12
N TRP A 3 -3.02 30.18 -5.05
CA TRP A 3 -3.00 28.76 -4.69
C TRP A 3 -4.42 28.37 -4.29
N HIS A 4 -5.09 27.54 -5.10
CA HIS A 4 -6.43 27.02 -4.80
C HIS A 4 -6.32 25.56 -4.39
N PRO A 5 -6.29 25.23 -3.07
CA PRO A 5 -6.28 23.86 -2.60
C PRO A 5 -7.69 23.30 -2.67
N GLN A 6 -8.14 22.92 -3.87
CA GLN A 6 -9.48 22.35 -4.07
C GLN A 6 -9.51 20.83 -3.80
N HIS A 7 -8.37 20.21 -3.49
CA HIS A 7 -8.21 18.76 -3.40
C HIS A 7 -8.33 18.18 -1.98
N PHE A 8 -8.18 18.98 -0.91
CA PHE A 8 -8.43 18.51 0.46
C PHE A 8 -9.86 18.80 0.90
N ARG A 9 -10.85 18.41 0.10
CA ARG A 9 -12.27 18.57 0.52
C ARG A 9 -12.65 17.63 1.66
N ASN A 10 -11.84 16.60 1.92
CA ASN A 10 -11.89 15.74 3.10
C ASN A 10 -10.47 15.47 3.61
N PRO A 11 -10.23 15.51 4.94
CA PRO A 11 -8.97 15.06 5.50
C PRO A 11 -8.75 13.57 5.21
N ILE A 12 -7.58 13.23 4.68
CA ILE A 12 -7.13 11.84 4.50
C ILE A 12 -6.99 11.22 5.89
N SER A 13 -7.54 10.02 6.10
CA SER A 13 -7.52 9.33 7.39
C SER A 13 -7.24 7.86 7.21
N VAL A 14 -6.04 7.46 7.62
CA VAL A 14 -5.58 6.06 7.66
C VAL A 14 -6.58 5.17 8.40
N ALA A 15 -7.07 5.62 9.56
CA ALA A 15 -8.02 4.87 10.35
C ALA A 15 -9.34 4.61 9.60
N LYS A 16 -9.85 5.60 8.87
CA LYS A 16 -11.05 5.44 8.05
C LYS A 16 -10.81 4.49 6.87
N ALA A 17 -9.66 4.60 6.19
CA ALA A 17 -9.31 3.72 5.09
C ALA A 17 -9.20 2.26 5.55
N LYS A 18 -8.47 2.00 6.64
CA LYS A 18 -8.38 0.67 7.27
C LYS A 18 -9.74 0.11 7.67
N LYS A 19 -10.62 0.96 8.21
CA LYS A 19 -11.99 0.57 8.54
C LYS A 19 -12.79 0.19 7.29
N ALA A 20 -12.72 0.96 6.22
CA ALA A 20 -13.41 0.67 4.97
C ALA A 20 -12.97 -0.69 4.37
N ILE A 21 -11.66 -0.98 4.36
CA ILE A 21 -11.12 -2.29 3.95
C ILE A 21 -11.68 -3.41 4.83
N SER A 22 -11.68 -3.21 6.15
CA SER A 22 -12.19 -4.19 7.11
C SER A 22 -13.69 -4.45 6.94
N ASP A 23 -14.48 -3.41 6.67
CA ASP A 23 -15.91 -3.51 6.45
C ASP A 23 -16.21 -4.23 5.12
N TYR A 24 -15.47 -3.90 4.05
CA TYR A 24 -15.58 -4.60 2.76
C TYR A 24 -15.28 -6.10 2.89
N LYS A 25 -14.22 -6.45 3.64
CA LYS A 25 -13.86 -7.84 3.93
C LYS A 25 -15.00 -8.60 4.60
N LYS A 26 -15.72 -7.95 5.52
CA LYS A 26 -16.86 -8.56 6.24
C LYS A 26 -18.12 -8.67 5.39
N ALA A 27 -18.32 -7.74 4.46
CA ALA A 27 -19.54 -7.69 3.64
C ALA A 27 -19.51 -8.70 2.49
N VAL A 28 -18.45 -8.69 1.68
CA VAL A 28 -18.31 -9.59 0.52
C VAL A 28 -16.91 -10.21 0.48
N GLY A 29 -15.87 -9.40 0.70
CA GLY A 29 -14.49 -9.88 0.80
C GLY A 29 -13.98 -10.60 -0.45
N GLN A 30 -14.43 -10.22 -1.65
CA GLN A 30 -13.91 -10.84 -2.88
C GLN A 30 -12.39 -10.65 -2.97
N PRO A 31 -11.63 -11.70 -3.34
CA PRO A 31 -10.16 -11.64 -3.39
C PRO A 31 -9.63 -10.49 -4.24
N GLU A 32 -10.15 -10.27 -5.45
CA GLU A 32 -9.70 -9.16 -6.30
C GLU A 32 -9.94 -7.80 -5.65
N GLY A 33 -11.11 -7.60 -5.03
CA GLY A 33 -11.43 -6.33 -4.38
C GLY A 33 -10.60 -6.07 -3.12
N LEU A 34 -10.25 -7.14 -2.38
CA LEU A 34 -9.32 -7.01 -1.25
C LEU A 34 -7.92 -6.62 -1.73
N ALA A 35 -7.43 -7.28 -2.79
CA ALA A 35 -6.16 -6.92 -3.41
C ALA A 35 -6.16 -5.45 -3.87
N GLU A 36 -7.16 -5.03 -4.65
CA GLU A 36 -7.29 -3.65 -5.13
C GLU A 36 -7.30 -2.63 -4.00
N LEU A 37 -8.14 -2.82 -2.99
CA LEU A 37 -8.25 -1.85 -1.89
C LEU A 37 -6.96 -1.76 -1.06
N THR A 38 -6.27 -2.87 -0.84
CA THR A 38 -5.01 -2.85 -0.08
C THR A 38 -3.83 -2.29 -0.89
N VAL A 39 -3.78 -2.54 -2.19
CA VAL A 39 -2.75 -1.94 -3.07
C VAL A 39 -2.98 -0.43 -3.18
N PHE A 40 -4.22 -0.02 -3.43
CA PHE A 40 -4.60 1.39 -3.49
C PHE A 40 -4.30 2.12 -2.17
N TYR A 41 -4.56 1.49 -1.02
CA TYR A 41 -4.17 2.06 0.27
C TYR A 41 -2.67 2.36 0.34
N CYS A 42 -1.81 1.45 -0.14
CA CYS A 42 -0.38 1.68 -0.11
C CYS A 42 0.03 2.83 -1.03
N GLU A 43 -0.52 2.90 -2.24
CA GLU A 43 -0.29 3.99 -3.19
C GLU A 43 -0.66 5.36 -2.58
N GLU A 44 -1.87 5.48 -2.01
CA GLU A 44 -2.36 6.73 -1.42
C GLU A 44 -1.55 7.17 -0.20
N VAL A 45 -0.94 6.23 0.55
CA VAL A 45 -0.04 6.58 1.66
C VAL A 45 1.18 7.34 1.13
N PHE A 46 1.76 6.92 0.01
CA PHE A 46 2.91 7.61 -0.57
C PHE A 46 2.54 8.95 -1.19
N ASP A 47 1.37 9.06 -1.83
CA ASP A 47 0.85 10.35 -2.29
C ASP A 47 0.61 11.31 -1.11
N PHE A 48 0.13 10.80 0.03
CA PHE A 48 0.01 11.58 1.25
C PHE A 48 1.38 12.02 1.80
N LEU A 49 2.35 11.11 1.88
CA LEU A 49 3.70 11.41 2.37
C LEU A 49 4.43 12.44 1.50
N ALA A 50 4.21 12.43 0.18
CA ALA A 50 4.77 13.43 -0.73
C ALA A 50 4.24 14.85 -0.46
N GLY A 51 3.01 14.97 0.03
CA GLY A 51 2.41 16.25 0.41
C GLY A 51 2.65 16.67 1.86
N CYS A 52 2.91 15.71 2.76
CA CYS A 52 3.00 15.90 4.20
C CYS A 52 3.97 14.89 4.84
N GLY A 53 4.94 15.35 5.63
CA GLY A 53 5.76 14.43 6.44
C GLY A 53 4.97 13.74 7.55
N MET A 54 5.45 12.59 8.00
CA MET A 54 4.91 11.87 9.16
C MET A 54 6.06 11.43 10.08
N ASP A 55 5.90 11.64 11.38
CA ASP A 55 6.90 11.33 12.42
C ASP A 55 6.24 10.43 13.48
N ASP A 56 5.81 9.25 13.04
CA ASP A 56 5.12 8.25 13.86
C ASP A 56 5.53 6.85 13.41
N ASP A 57 6.38 6.18 14.17
CA ASP A 57 6.84 4.80 13.93
C ASP A 57 5.65 3.84 13.75
N GLY A 58 4.60 4.03 14.56
CA GLY A 58 3.40 3.21 14.50
C GLY A 58 2.62 3.37 13.19
N PHE A 59 2.76 4.51 12.51
CA PHE A 59 2.23 4.70 11.16
C PHE A 59 3.03 3.91 10.12
N TYR A 60 4.37 3.91 10.21
CA TYR A 60 5.23 3.18 9.29
C TYR A 60 5.09 1.66 9.47
N ASP A 61 5.06 1.16 10.71
CA ASP A 61 4.71 -0.22 11.03
C ASP A 61 3.37 -0.63 10.40
N ALA A 62 2.40 0.28 10.44
CA ALA A 62 1.08 0.10 9.86
C ALA A 62 1.11 0.03 8.33
N LEU A 63 1.99 0.80 7.68
CA LEU A 63 2.21 0.76 6.24
C LEU A 63 2.85 -0.57 5.83
N VAL A 64 3.91 -0.98 6.51
CA VAL A 64 4.61 -2.27 6.29
C VAL A 64 3.64 -3.44 6.38
N ARG A 65 2.82 -3.50 7.43
CA ARG A 65 1.79 -4.54 7.59
C ARG A 65 0.74 -4.53 6.47
N MET A 66 0.39 -3.36 5.92
CA MET A 66 -0.54 -3.26 4.80
C MET A 66 0.07 -3.69 3.48
N PHE A 67 1.35 -3.40 3.26
CA PHE A 67 2.09 -3.89 2.11
C PHE A 67 2.17 -5.42 2.10
N GLU A 68 2.56 -6.02 3.23
CA GLU A 68 2.59 -7.47 3.40
C GLU A 68 1.21 -8.11 3.13
N GLN A 69 0.16 -7.50 3.68
CA GLN A 69 -1.20 -7.97 3.48
C GLN A 69 -1.66 -7.84 2.02
N ALA A 70 -1.27 -6.77 1.33
CA ALA A 70 -1.55 -6.58 -0.08
C ALA A 70 -0.88 -7.66 -0.93
N LEU A 71 0.40 -7.94 -0.70
CA LEU A 71 1.12 -9.04 -1.37
C LEU A 71 0.41 -10.39 -1.15
N LYS A 72 0.01 -10.70 0.09
CA LYS A 72 -0.73 -11.93 0.41
C LYS A 72 -2.04 -12.04 -0.38
N TYR A 73 -2.80 -10.96 -0.51
CA TYR A 73 -4.03 -10.98 -1.31
C TYR A 73 -3.76 -11.12 -2.80
N VAL A 74 -2.75 -10.41 -3.32
CA VAL A 74 -2.37 -10.48 -4.74
C VAL A 74 -1.89 -11.88 -5.11
N LEU A 75 -1.02 -12.48 -4.30
CA LEU A 75 -0.47 -13.81 -4.58
C LEU A 75 -1.52 -14.94 -4.48
N ALA A 76 -2.64 -14.70 -3.80
CA ALA A 76 -3.77 -15.61 -3.76
C ALA A 76 -4.66 -15.54 -5.02
N LEU A 77 -4.51 -14.52 -5.87
CA LEU A 77 -5.27 -14.40 -7.12
C LEU A 77 -4.78 -15.38 -8.19
N PRO A 78 -5.57 -15.66 -9.25
CA PRO A 78 -5.07 -16.36 -10.43
C PRO A 78 -3.86 -15.63 -11.04
N LYS A 79 -2.85 -16.39 -11.49
CA LYS A 79 -1.58 -15.85 -12.01
C LYS A 79 -1.74 -14.76 -13.07
N ALA A 80 -2.75 -14.89 -13.94
CA ALA A 80 -3.07 -13.90 -14.98
C ALA A 80 -3.41 -12.50 -14.42
N GLN A 81 -3.95 -12.43 -13.20
CA GLN A 81 -4.34 -11.19 -12.54
C GLN A 81 -3.22 -10.59 -11.68
N GLN A 82 -2.28 -11.41 -11.21
CA GLN A 82 -1.21 -10.97 -10.29
C GLN A 82 -0.31 -9.89 -10.91
N LYS A 83 0.04 -10.03 -12.20
CA LYS A 83 1.04 -9.20 -12.87
C LYS A 83 0.79 -7.69 -12.72
N ALA A 84 -0.45 -7.25 -12.92
CA ALA A 84 -0.79 -5.83 -12.85
C ALA A 84 -0.65 -5.27 -11.43
N PHE A 85 -1.04 -6.05 -10.42
CA PHE A 85 -0.92 -5.68 -9.01
C PHE A 85 0.53 -5.71 -8.53
N LEU A 86 1.30 -6.73 -8.90
CA LEU A 86 2.71 -6.82 -8.55
C LEU A 86 3.50 -5.64 -9.12
N ALA A 87 3.20 -5.19 -10.35
CA ALA A 87 3.84 -3.99 -10.90
C ALA A 87 3.50 -2.70 -10.13
N ARG A 88 2.32 -2.61 -9.52
CA ARG A 88 1.95 -1.49 -8.63
C ARG A 88 2.68 -1.58 -7.30
N LEU A 89 2.70 -2.77 -6.70
CA LEU A 89 3.40 -3.01 -5.43
C LEU A 89 4.92 -2.85 -5.55
N ASP A 90 5.53 -3.21 -6.68
CA ASP A 90 6.96 -2.95 -6.90
C ASP A 90 7.24 -1.44 -6.96
N ARG A 91 6.36 -0.63 -7.58
CA ARG A 91 6.50 0.84 -7.50
C ARG A 91 6.39 1.36 -6.07
N VAL A 92 5.43 0.86 -5.30
CA VAL A 92 5.29 1.19 -3.86
C VAL A 92 6.56 0.80 -3.10
N ARG A 93 7.14 -0.38 -3.41
CA ARG A 93 8.40 -0.85 -2.82
C ARG A 93 9.55 0.12 -3.11
N GLN A 94 9.70 0.54 -4.36
CA GLN A 94 10.70 1.52 -4.77
C GLN A 94 10.52 2.87 -4.06
N LEU A 95 9.28 3.36 -3.92
CA LEU A 95 9.01 4.59 -3.19
C LEU A 95 9.38 4.49 -1.69
N GLY A 96 9.24 3.30 -1.10
CA GLY A 96 9.61 3.02 0.29
C GLY A 96 11.10 3.22 0.60
N GLN A 97 11.97 3.14 -0.42
CA GLN A 97 13.41 3.29 -0.28
C GLN A 97 13.81 4.72 0.16
N ASP A 98 13.01 5.72 -0.20
CA ASP A 98 13.31 7.14 0.06
C ASP A 98 12.65 7.68 1.36
N VAL A 99 11.88 6.85 2.08
CA VAL A 99 11.10 7.29 3.26
C VAL A 99 11.94 7.33 4.56
N GLY A 100 12.90 6.42 4.70
CA GLY A 100 13.57 6.15 5.97
C GLY A 100 12.76 5.20 6.87
N TRP A 101 13.06 5.20 8.17
CA TRP A 101 12.37 4.37 9.18
C TRP A 101 12.39 2.85 8.94
N GLY A 102 13.33 2.36 8.12
CA GLY A 102 13.43 0.93 7.77
C GLY A 102 12.35 0.42 6.82
N VAL A 103 11.47 1.29 6.30
CA VAL A 103 10.35 0.88 5.42
C VAL A 103 10.84 0.19 4.14
N GLY A 104 11.90 0.71 3.52
CA GLY A 104 12.50 0.11 2.32
C GLY A 104 13.06 -1.29 2.60
N ASP A 105 13.80 -1.45 3.70
CA ASP A 105 14.38 -2.73 4.11
C ASP A 105 13.29 -3.78 4.39
N ASP A 106 12.23 -3.39 5.11
CA ASP A 106 11.09 -4.26 5.41
C ASP A 106 10.34 -4.66 4.13
N PHE A 107 10.10 -3.71 3.21
CA PHE A 107 9.45 -4.02 1.94
C PHE A 107 10.26 -4.99 1.09
N ASP A 108 11.58 -4.81 1.02
CA ASP A 108 12.48 -5.69 0.29
C ASP A 108 12.54 -7.08 0.92
N HIS A 109 12.58 -7.16 2.24
CA HIS A 109 12.50 -8.41 2.98
C HIS A 109 11.20 -9.17 2.65
N ILE A 110 10.05 -8.50 2.76
CA ILE A 110 8.74 -9.10 2.44
C ILE A 110 8.67 -9.53 0.97
N TRP A 111 9.22 -8.73 0.06
CA TRP A 111 9.25 -9.03 -1.37
C TRP A 111 10.09 -10.27 -1.68
N SER A 112 11.26 -10.39 -1.05
CA SER A 112 12.14 -11.57 -1.13
C SER A 112 11.49 -12.81 -0.54
N GLU A 113 10.90 -12.72 0.66
CA GLU A 113 10.19 -13.85 1.29
C GLU A 113 9.02 -14.36 0.44
N ALA A 114 8.40 -13.50 -0.36
CA ALA A 114 7.38 -13.87 -1.33
C ALA A 114 7.92 -14.56 -2.59
N GLY A 115 9.24 -14.68 -2.75
CA GLY A 115 9.91 -15.28 -3.91
C GLY A 115 9.81 -14.42 -5.16
N LEU A 116 9.77 -13.09 -5.02
CA LEU A 116 9.60 -12.15 -6.13
C LEU A 116 10.91 -11.48 -6.57
N GLU A 117 12.06 -11.92 -6.05
CA GLU A 117 13.37 -11.53 -6.53
C GLU A 117 13.69 -12.24 -7.86
N GLY A 118 13.82 -11.44 -8.92
CA GLY A 118 14.29 -11.74 -10.29
C GLY A 118 14.39 -13.20 -10.75
N ASP A 119 13.53 -13.57 -11.72
CA ASP A 119 14.06 -14.18 -12.95
C ASP A 119 14.49 -13.01 -13.86
N GLU A 120 15.80 -12.77 -13.97
CA GLU A 120 16.41 -11.87 -14.98
C GLU A 120 16.10 -12.33 -16.42
#